data_AF-A0A643FVR7-F1
#
_entry.id   AF-A0A643FVR7-F1
#
_cell.length_a   1.000
_cell.length_b   1.000
_cell.length_c   1.000
_cell.angle_alpha   90.00
_cell.angle_beta   90.00
_cell.angle_gamma   90.00
#
_symmetry.space_group_name_H-M   'P 1'
#
loop_
_entity.id
_entity.type
_entity.pdbx_description
1 polymer ?
#
loop_
_entity_poly.entity_id
_entity_poly.type
_entity_poly.pdbx_seq_one_letter_code
_entity_poly.pdbx_strand_id
1 'polypeptide(L)'
;MRTASVALSMLLTASPLLPSGASATPKDEYGLQERCGSRAEEWFKKEYGGGIVNTKDGRAIASYRNHYNTRLNKCFVVLNYQDLPYKNKKSKPSRQIGLFDLNEKKDYGSFFKFSDSELLFECVVADKICKSQSEWEALIAPFMDD
;
A
#
# COMPACT_ATOMS: atom_id res chain seq x y z
N MET A 1 26.67 -69.76 -1.30
CA MET A 1 26.11 -68.85 -2.32
C MET A 1 26.47 -67.43 -1.94
N ARG A 2 27.09 -66.69 -2.87
CA ARG A 2 27.56 -65.30 -2.69
C ARG A 2 26.39 -64.35 -2.97
N THR A 3 26.19 -63.34 -2.14
CA THR A 3 25.47 -62.13 -2.54
C THR A 3 26.26 -60.92 -2.02
N ALA A 4 26.77 -60.12 -2.97
CA ALA A 4 27.45 -58.86 -2.72
C ALA A 4 26.40 -57.74 -2.67
N SER A 5 26.45 -56.90 -1.65
CA SER A 5 25.67 -55.66 -1.60
C SER A 5 26.46 -54.54 -2.28
N VAL A 6 25.90 -54.00 -3.35
CA VAL A 6 26.44 -52.83 -4.06
C VAL A 6 25.93 -51.58 -3.35
N ALA A 7 26.84 -50.80 -2.76
CA ALA A 7 26.53 -49.46 -2.25
C ALA A 7 26.68 -48.44 -3.39
N LEU A 8 25.57 -47.89 -3.86
CA LEU A 8 25.55 -46.83 -4.88
C LEU A 8 25.67 -45.47 -4.18
N SER A 9 26.86 -44.87 -4.22
CA SER A 9 27.11 -43.53 -3.68
C SER A 9 26.57 -42.48 -4.67
N MET A 10 25.52 -41.76 -4.30
CA MET A 10 25.05 -40.59 -5.04
C MET A 10 25.92 -39.38 -4.67
N LEU A 11 26.73 -38.90 -5.62
CA LEU A 11 27.46 -37.63 -5.51
C LEU A 11 26.48 -36.47 -5.77
N LEU A 12 26.19 -35.69 -4.72
CA LEU A 12 25.53 -34.39 -4.83
C LEU A 12 26.53 -33.35 -5.36
N THR A 13 26.36 -32.90 -6.60
CA THR A 13 27.03 -31.70 -7.09
C THR A 13 26.17 -30.48 -6.78
N ALA A 14 26.53 -29.76 -5.72
CA ALA A 14 25.95 -28.46 -5.42
C ALA A 14 26.58 -27.40 -6.34
N SER A 15 25.86 -26.99 -7.38
CA SER A 15 26.22 -25.80 -8.17
C SER A 15 25.81 -24.54 -7.40
N PRO A 16 26.74 -23.64 -7.04
CA PRO A 16 26.39 -22.37 -6.43
C PRO A 16 25.79 -21.46 -7.51
N LEU A 17 24.47 -21.30 -7.50
CA LEU A 17 23.82 -20.17 -8.17
C LEU A 17 24.19 -18.91 -7.38
N LEU A 18 25.17 -18.16 -7.87
CA LEU A 18 25.40 -16.78 -7.42
C LEU A 18 24.17 -15.96 -7.83
N PRO A 19 23.41 -15.37 -6.90
CA PRO A 19 22.39 -14.40 -7.26
C PRO A 19 23.11 -13.16 -7.77
N SER A 20 22.96 -12.89 -9.06
CA SER A 20 23.39 -11.63 -9.67
C SER A 20 22.48 -10.52 -9.13
N GLY A 21 22.87 -9.94 -7.99
CA GLY A 21 22.23 -8.75 -7.44
C GLY A 21 22.60 -7.53 -8.28
N ALA A 22 21.93 -7.34 -9.41
CA ALA A 22 21.99 -6.08 -10.12
C ALA A 22 21.27 -5.03 -9.27
N SER A 23 22.03 -4.25 -8.50
CA SER A 23 21.51 -3.05 -7.83
C SER A 23 21.01 -2.08 -8.90
N ALA A 24 19.77 -1.60 -8.75
CA ALA A 24 19.21 -0.59 -9.64
C ALA A 24 20.09 0.66 -9.63
N THR A 25 20.27 1.30 -10.79
CA THR A 25 20.97 2.58 -10.81
C THR A 25 20.05 3.70 -10.29
N PRO A 26 20.59 4.81 -9.76
CA PRO A 26 19.76 5.94 -9.32
C PRO A 26 18.82 6.47 -10.42
N LYS A 27 19.21 6.35 -11.69
CA LYS A 27 18.39 6.72 -12.85
C LYS A 27 17.20 5.79 -13.04
N ASP A 28 17.38 4.50 -12.76
CA ASP A 28 16.31 3.50 -12.83
C ASP A 28 15.30 3.70 -11.69
N GLU A 29 15.79 3.98 -10.48
CA GLU A 29 14.95 4.29 -9.31
C GLU A 29 14.10 5.54 -9.55
N TYR A 30 14.71 6.63 -10.05
CA TYR A 30 13.97 7.83 -10.43
C TYR A 30 12.88 7.52 -11.47
N GLY A 31 13.22 6.76 -12.51
CA GLY A 31 12.25 6.39 -13.55
C GLY A 31 11.11 5.51 -13.04
N LEU A 32 11.35 4.68 -12.02
CA LEU A 32 10.31 3.88 -11.35
C LEU A 32 9.39 4.76 -10.51
N GLN A 33 9.96 5.69 -9.74
CA GLN A 33 9.20 6.66 -8.95
C GLN A 33 8.34 7.57 -9.83
N GLU A 34 8.88 8.07 -10.95
CA GLU A 34 8.14 8.91 -11.90
C GLU A 34 6.94 8.15 -12.47
N ARG A 35 7.14 6.91 -12.94
CA ARG A 35 6.05 6.05 -13.44
C ARG A 35 4.99 5.78 -12.37
N CYS A 36 5.40 5.57 -11.11
CA CYS A 36 4.48 5.41 -10.00
C CYS A 36 3.64 6.69 -9.78
N GLY A 37 4.30 7.85 -9.79
CA GLY A 37 3.64 9.16 -9.69
C GLY A 37 2.60 9.38 -10.78
N SER A 38 2.96 9.17 -12.05
CA SER A 38 2.04 9.35 -13.18
C SER A 38 0.83 8.43 -13.10
N ARG A 39 1.02 7.15 -12.72
CA ARG A 39 -0.09 6.21 -12.52
C ARG A 39 -1.00 6.61 -11.36
N ALA A 40 -0.41 7.09 -10.26
CA ALA A 40 -1.17 7.56 -9.11
C ALA A 40 -2.00 8.80 -9.44
N GLU A 41 -1.45 9.73 -10.22
CA GLU A 41 -2.19 10.90 -10.71
C GLU A 41 -3.34 10.50 -11.63
N GLU A 42 -3.08 9.63 -12.61
CA GLU A 42 -4.11 9.14 -13.52
C GLU A 42 -5.25 8.44 -12.76
N TRP A 43 -4.89 7.54 -11.84
CA TRP A 43 -5.84 6.85 -10.97
C TRP A 43 -6.65 7.85 -10.14
N PHE A 44 -5.99 8.78 -9.45
CA PHE A 44 -6.67 9.74 -8.58
C PHE A 44 -7.63 10.64 -9.37
N LYS A 45 -7.20 11.13 -10.53
CA LYS A 45 -8.03 11.96 -11.40
C LYS A 45 -9.25 11.19 -11.93
N LYS A 46 -9.08 9.91 -12.24
CA LYS A 46 -10.18 9.06 -12.70
C LYS A 46 -11.22 8.82 -11.60
N GLU A 47 -10.79 8.48 -10.40
CA GLU A 47 -11.68 8.07 -9.31
C GLU A 47 -12.23 9.27 -8.50
N TYR A 48 -11.45 10.34 -8.35
CA TYR A 48 -11.77 11.49 -7.47
C TYR A 48 -11.76 12.85 -8.20
N GLY A 49 -11.48 12.89 -9.50
CA GLY A 49 -11.43 14.14 -10.26
C GLY A 49 -10.37 15.09 -9.73
N GLY A 50 -10.77 16.30 -9.35
CA GLY A 50 -9.89 17.30 -8.74
C GLY A 50 -9.72 17.15 -7.22
N GLY A 51 -10.18 16.04 -6.63
CA GLY A 51 -10.11 15.80 -5.19
C GLY A 51 -11.19 16.53 -4.37
N ILE A 52 -12.11 17.25 -5.01
CA ILE A 52 -13.27 17.82 -4.34
C ILE A 52 -14.53 17.38 -5.08
N VAL A 53 -15.38 16.64 -4.39
CA VAL A 53 -16.66 16.15 -4.92
C VAL A 53 -17.78 16.75 -4.10
N ASN A 54 -18.56 17.65 -4.70
CA ASN A 54 -19.77 18.17 -4.05
C ASN A 54 -20.93 17.21 -4.35
N THR A 55 -21.69 16.87 -3.31
CA THR A 55 -22.91 16.08 -3.41
C THR A 55 -24.10 16.89 -2.89
N LYS A 56 -25.32 16.37 -3.07
CA LYS A 56 -26.53 16.94 -2.46
C LYS A 56 -26.52 16.89 -0.93
N ASP A 57 -25.65 16.05 -0.34
CA ASP A 57 -25.62 15.75 1.09
C ASP A 57 -24.37 16.34 1.78
N GLY A 58 -23.39 16.81 1.03
CA GLY A 58 -22.19 17.42 1.58
C GLY A 58 -21.11 17.64 0.55
N ARG A 59 -19.86 17.61 1.03
CA ARG A 59 -18.66 17.65 0.21
C ARG A 59 -17.73 16.55 0.65
N ALA A 60 -17.17 15.83 -0.30
CA ALA A 60 -16.02 14.98 -0.07
C ALA A 60 -14.74 15.68 -0.53
N ILE A 61 -13.69 15.55 0.27
CA ILE A 61 -12.33 16.00 -0.06
C ILE A 61 -11.43 14.77 -0.07
N ALA A 62 -10.76 14.56 -1.19
CA ALA A 62 -9.79 13.50 -1.37
C ALA A 62 -8.41 14.12 -1.67
N SER A 63 -7.37 13.47 -1.16
CA SER A 63 -5.98 13.76 -1.52
C SER A 63 -5.17 12.48 -1.44
N TYR A 64 -4.02 12.44 -2.10
CA TYR A 64 -3.16 11.26 -2.06
C TYR A 64 -1.68 11.62 -2.01
N ARG A 65 -0.88 10.64 -1.59
CA ARG A 65 0.57 10.63 -1.79
C ARG A 65 0.97 9.25 -2.29
N ASN A 66 2.04 9.16 -3.07
CA ASN A 66 2.52 7.91 -3.63
C ASN A 66 4.01 7.69 -3.36
N HIS A 67 4.42 6.43 -3.30
CA HIS A 67 5.82 6.02 -3.15
C HIS A 67 6.04 4.72 -3.90
N TYR A 68 7.06 4.67 -4.74
CA TYR A 68 7.53 3.44 -5.31
C TYR A 68 8.52 2.80 -4.34
N ASN A 69 8.11 1.70 -3.70
CA ASN A 69 8.95 0.96 -2.79
C ASN A 69 9.84 0.00 -3.58
N THR A 70 11.14 0.28 -3.62
CA THR A 70 12.12 -0.50 -4.37
C THR A 70 12.32 -1.90 -3.80
N ARG A 71 12.29 -2.05 -2.47
CA ARG A 71 12.43 -3.35 -1.78
C ARG A 71 11.28 -4.29 -2.11
N LEU A 72 10.07 -3.73 -2.23
CA LEU A 72 8.86 -4.49 -2.53
C LEU A 72 8.52 -4.52 -4.03
N ASN A 73 9.21 -3.71 -4.85
CA ASN A 73 8.94 -3.51 -6.28
C ASN A 73 7.46 -3.14 -6.54
N LYS A 74 6.91 -2.22 -5.74
CA LYS A 74 5.49 -1.86 -5.74
C LYS A 74 5.28 -0.35 -5.73
N CYS A 75 4.18 0.10 -6.35
CA CYS A 75 3.77 1.50 -6.33
C CYS A 75 2.64 1.67 -5.33
N PHE A 76 2.98 2.16 -4.14
CA PHE A 76 2.01 2.38 -3.08
C PHE A 76 1.39 3.78 -3.15
N VAL A 77 0.11 3.85 -2.81
CA VAL A 77 -0.63 5.09 -2.65
C VAL A 77 -1.31 5.10 -1.29
N VAL A 78 -1.18 6.23 -0.60
CA VAL A 78 -1.99 6.56 0.57
C VAL A 78 -3.05 7.58 0.16
N LEU A 79 -4.30 7.15 0.13
CA LEU A 79 -5.46 8.02 -0.09
C LEU A 79 -5.96 8.54 1.24
N ASN A 80 -6.18 9.84 1.35
CA ASN A 80 -6.95 10.45 2.42
C ASN A 80 -8.30 10.90 1.83
N TYR A 81 -9.39 10.47 2.44
CA TYR A 81 -10.74 10.83 2.05
C TYR A 81 -11.49 11.37 3.27
N GLN A 82 -12.10 12.53 3.14
CA GLN A 82 -12.88 13.17 4.19
C GLN A 82 -14.28 13.48 3.67
N ASP A 83 -15.30 12.95 4.33
CA ASP A 83 -16.68 13.31 4.06
C ASP A 83 -17.12 14.41 5.02
N LEU A 84 -17.66 15.49 4.47
CA LEU A 84 -18.13 16.68 5.18
C LEU A 84 -19.61 16.91 4.85
N PRO A 85 -20.53 16.26 5.60
CA PRO A 85 -21.97 16.47 5.45
C PRO A 85 -22.36 17.92 5.72
N TYR A 86 -23.38 18.43 5.02
CA TYR A 86 -23.95 19.74 5.33
C TYR A 86 -24.64 19.73 6.70
N LYS A 87 -24.66 20.88 7.39
CA LYS A 87 -25.17 21.04 8.77
C LYS A 87 -26.59 20.52 8.99
N ASN A 88 -27.42 20.47 7.95
CA ASN A 88 -28.81 20.01 8.00
C ASN A 88 -28.95 18.49 7.79
N LYS A 89 -27.84 17.76 7.59
CA LYS A 89 -27.83 16.30 7.39
C LYS A 89 -27.50 15.60 8.70
N LYS A 90 -28.02 14.38 8.85
CA LYS A 90 -27.83 13.54 10.04
C LYS A 90 -26.47 12.81 10.06
N SER A 91 -25.79 12.74 8.92
CA SER A 91 -24.50 12.08 8.81
C SER A 91 -23.42 12.89 9.52
N LYS A 92 -22.49 12.20 10.16
CA LYS A 92 -21.35 12.82 10.84
C LYS A 92 -20.17 12.97 9.87
N PRO A 93 -19.37 14.04 9.96
CA PRO A 93 -18.13 14.13 9.22
C PRO A 93 -17.24 12.94 9.51
N SER A 94 -16.62 12.38 8.49
CA SER A 94 -15.81 11.17 8.63
C SER A 94 -14.49 11.31 7.88
N ARG A 95 -13.50 10.53 8.31
CA ARG A 95 -12.19 10.45 7.66
C ARG A 95 -11.85 8.99 7.43
N GLN A 96 -11.50 8.68 6.19
CA GLN A 96 -10.94 7.40 5.76
C GLN A 96 -9.53 7.61 5.22
N ILE A 97 -8.63 6.69 5.53
CA ILE A 97 -7.30 6.63 4.94
C ILE A 97 -7.09 5.20 4.45
N GLY A 98 -6.66 5.04 3.20
CA GLY A 98 -6.39 3.73 2.62
C GLY A 98 -4.97 3.63 2.07
N LEU A 99 -4.37 2.44 2.19
CA LEU A 99 -3.09 2.09 1.58
C LEU A 99 -3.33 1.07 0.45
N PHE A 100 -2.87 1.39 -0.75
CA PHE A 100 -3.13 0.64 -1.98
C PHE A 100 -1.84 0.37 -2.74
N ASP A 101 -1.68 -0.82 -3.32
CA ASP A 101 -0.70 -1.06 -4.39
C ASP A 101 -1.40 -0.90 -5.75
N LEU A 102 -0.99 0.11 -6.51
CA LEU A 102 -1.57 0.39 -7.83
C LEU A 102 -1.16 -0.62 -8.91
N ASN A 103 -0.03 -1.32 -8.74
CA ASN A 103 0.42 -2.29 -9.73
C ASN A 103 -0.46 -3.54 -9.70
N GLU A 104 -0.75 -4.03 -8.50
CA GLU A 104 -1.58 -5.23 -8.29
C GLU A 104 -3.05 -4.93 -7.99
N LYS A 105 -3.42 -3.65 -7.84
CA LYS A 105 -4.76 -3.20 -7.44
C LYS A 105 -5.21 -3.87 -6.15
N LYS A 106 -4.31 -3.89 -5.16
CA LYS A 106 -4.50 -4.59 -3.90
C LYS A 106 -4.54 -3.61 -2.74
N ASP A 107 -5.52 -3.81 -1.84
CA ASP A 107 -5.64 -3.06 -0.59
C ASP A 107 -4.71 -3.65 0.47
N TYR A 108 -3.94 -2.78 1.12
CA TYR A 108 -3.00 -3.14 2.17
C TYR A 108 -3.36 -2.55 3.52
N GLY A 109 -4.27 -1.59 3.58
CA GLY A 109 -4.71 -1.07 4.87
C GLY A 109 -5.84 -0.06 4.77
N SER A 110 -6.57 0.06 5.86
CA SER A 110 -7.67 0.99 6.01
C SER A 110 -7.68 1.55 7.43
N PHE A 111 -7.98 2.84 7.52
CA PHE A 111 -8.23 3.57 8.75
C PHE A 111 -9.52 4.35 8.55
N PHE A 112 -10.48 4.21 9.47
CA PHE A 112 -11.76 4.92 9.38
C PHE A 112 -12.24 5.39 10.75
N LYS A 113 -12.59 6.68 10.84
CA LYS A 113 -13.20 7.28 12.04
C LYS A 113 -14.21 8.38 11.70
N PHE A 114 -15.17 8.60 12.59
CA PHE A 114 -15.93 9.85 12.60
C PHE A 114 -15.09 10.96 13.25
N SER A 115 -15.25 12.19 12.77
CA SER A 115 -14.42 13.33 13.20
C SER A 115 -14.72 13.77 14.63
N ASP A 116 -15.90 13.45 15.15
CA ASP A 116 -16.38 13.77 16.49
C ASP A 116 -16.27 12.58 17.47
N SER A 117 -15.53 11.54 17.10
CA SER A 117 -15.42 10.30 17.84
C SER A 117 -13.97 9.84 17.95
N GLU A 118 -13.56 9.46 19.15
CA GLU A 118 -12.30 8.76 19.38
C GLU A 118 -12.39 7.27 19.02
N LEU A 119 -13.61 6.73 18.84
CA LEU A 119 -13.81 5.36 18.38
C LEU A 119 -13.42 5.24 16.90
N LEU A 120 -12.47 4.35 16.63
CA LEU A 120 -12.13 3.88 15.31
C LEU A 120 -13.13 2.80 14.89
N PHE A 121 -13.61 2.90 13.66
CA PHE A 121 -14.42 1.86 13.04
C PHE A 121 -13.54 0.82 12.37
N GLU A 122 -12.41 1.26 11.81
CA GLU A 122 -11.43 0.39 11.18
C GLU A 122 -10.03 0.95 11.40
N CYS A 123 -9.08 0.07 11.68
CA CYS A 123 -7.66 0.39 11.75
C CYS A 123 -6.88 -0.91 11.53
N VAL A 124 -6.57 -1.20 10.28
CA VAL A 124 -5.89 -2.43 9.88
C VAL A 124 -4.83 -2.11 8.82
N VAL A 125 -3.67 -2.73 8.94
CA VAL A 125 -2.62 -2.72 7.91
C VAL A 125 -2.10 -4.15 7.75
N ALA A 126 -2.26 -4.70 6.56
CA ALA A 126 -2.06 -6.10 6.24
C ALA A 126 -2.83 -7.02 7.21
N ASP A 127 -2.11 -7.73 8.08
CA ASP A 127 -2.62 -8.64 9.08
C ASP A 127 -2.64 -8.04 10.50
N LYS A 128 -2.30 -6.77 10.65
CA LYS A 128 -2.17 -6.09 11.95
C LYS A 128 -3.30 -5.12 12.20
N ILE A 129 -3.87 -5.19 13.41
CA ILE A 129 -4.87 -4.25 13.91
C ILE A 129 -4.14 -3.14 14.67
N CYS A 130 -4.51 -1.88 14.40
CA CYS A 130 -4.03 -0.70 15.12
C CYS A 130 -5.14 -0.06 15.96
N LYS A 131 -4.77 0.89 16.82
CA LYS A 131 -5.68 1.58 17.74
C LYS A 131 -5.67 3.10 17.57
N SER A 132 -4.80 3.63 16.74
CA SER A 132 -4.67 5.07 16.51
C SER A 132 -4.15 5.36 15.11
N GLN A 133 -4.30 6.62 14.68
CA GLN A 133 -3.73 7.06 13.41
C GLN A 133 -2.19 7.00 13.44
N SER A 134 -1.55 7.31 14.57
CA SER A 134 -0.09 7.23 14.70
C SER A 134 0.41 5.78 14.61
N GLU A 135 -0.32 4.83 15.18
CA GLU A 135 -0.02 3.41 14.97
C GLU A 135 -0.22 3.00 13.51
N TRP A 136 -1.30 3.46 12.85
CA TRP A 136 -1.52 3.21 11.43
C TRP A 136 -0.35 3.76 10.58
N GLU A 137 0.10 4.98 10.84
CA GLU A 137 1.24 5.62 10.18
C GLU A 137 2.53 4.82 10.39
N ALA A 138 2.80 4.36 11.61
CA ALA A 138 3.95 3.51 11.92
C ALA A 138 3.89 2.15 11.20
N LEU A 139 2.70 1.57 11.06
CA LEU A 139 2.50 0.29 10.37
C LEU A 139 2.64 0.40 8.85
N ILE A 140 2.32 1.54 8.25
CA ILE A 140 2.46 1.73 6.80
C ILE A 140 3.88 2.17 6.38
N ALA A 141 4.72 2.61 7.32
CA ALA A 141 6.09 3.08 7.04
C ALA A 141 6.92 2.07 6.19
N PRO A 142 6.89 0.74 6.46
CA PRO A 142 7.62 -0.23 5.64
C PRO A 142 7.19 -0.29 4.15
N PHE A 143 6.02 0.25 3.81
CA PHE A 143 5.50 0.34 2.45
C PHE A 143 5.80 1.70 1.81
N MET A 144 5.81 2.78 2.61
CA MET A 144 5.91 4.15 2.13
C MET A 144 7.31 4.77 2.25
N ASP A 145 8.24 4.08 2.90
CA ASP A 145 9.62 4.52 3.10
C ASP A 145 10.60 3.43 2.64
N ASP A 146 11.74 3.83 2.07
CA ASP A 146 12.84 2.97 1.59
C ASP A 146 14.13 3.12 2.41
#